data_AF-A0A6C0HVB4-F1
#
_entry.id   AF-A0A6C0HVB4-F1
#
_cell.length_a   1.000
_cell.length_b   1.000
_cell.length_c   1.000
_cell.angle_alpha   90.00
_cell.angle_beta   90.00
_cell.angle_gamma   90.00
#
_symmetry.space_group_name_H-M   'P 1'
#
loop_
_entity.id
_entity.type
_entity.pdbx_description
1 polymer ?
#
loop_
_entity_poly.entity_id
_entity_poly.type
_entity_poly.pdbx_seq_one_letter_code
_entity_poly.pdbx_strand_id
1 'polypeptide(L)'
;MCFSENISLFAFTIGVIGSILVVSLGKIHDKIWGYWFLFLSLMQMIDFFLWRNQTCDNNNYIISILGIIFNNLQPIVLGILILVINTKLSYQDINTILCILFVYLCVIVPYSWQCIVKTQCTLKNHNNHMDWKWNFMEYWIIVYFVYLMTCFLLFYWFVPVYGYLFAYGTLFTFIISYIFYSKEVGNMWCFFTIFLPIIYYIKTQVNL
;
A
#
# COMPACT_ATOMS: atom_id res chain seq x y z
N MET A 1 -9.80 3.84 -7.52
CA MET A 1 -8.54 4.44 -7.95
C MET A 1 -8.51 4.59 -9.45
N CYS A 2 -7.69 5.50 -9.93
CA CYS A 2 -7.23 5.58 -11.33
C CYS A 2 -8.22 6.09 -12.37
N PHE A 3 -9.54 5.91 -12.26
CA PHE A 3 -10.44 6.23 -13.39
C PHE A 3 -11.58 7.21 -13.04
N SER A 4 -12.13 7.15 -11.83
CA SER A 4 -13.20 8.05 -11.40
C SER A 4 -13.41 8.04 -9.89
N GLU A 5 -14.18 9.02 -9.40
CA GLU A 5 -14.67 9.11 -8.02
C GLU A 5 -15.43 7.83 -7.60
N ASN A 6 -16.40 7.40 -8.41
CA ASN A 6 -17.24 6.24 -8.13
C ASN A 6 -16.44 4.94 -8.02
N ILE A 7 -15.45 4.74 -8.90
CA ILE A 7 -14.60 3.55 -8.88
C ILE A 7 -13.70 3.55 -7.63
N SER A 8 -13.24 4.73 -7.18
CA SER A 8 -12.47 4.85 -5.93
C SER A 8 -13.30 4.53 -4.70
N LEU A 9 -14.55 5.00 -4.63
CA LEU A 9 -15.46 4.65 -3.54
C LEU A 9 -15.79 3.14 -3.54
N PHE A 10 -16.09 2.57 -4.70
CA PHE A 10 -16.35 1.14 -4.83
C PHE A 10 -15.13 0.31 -4.40
N ALA A 11 -13.93 0.65 -4.87
CA ALA A 11 -12.70 -0.03 -4.50
C ALA A 11 -12.43 0.08 -2.98
N PHE A 12 -12.69 1.24 -2.37
CA PHE A 12 -12.60 1.40 -0.92
C PHE A 12 -13.55 0.44 -0.19
N THR A 13 -14.83 0.42 -0.57
CA THR A 13 -15.83 -0.46 0.06
C THR A 13 -15.46 -1.94 -0.07
N ILE A 14 -15.07 -2.38 -1.27
CA ILE A 14 -14.64 -3.75 -1.54
C ILE A 14 -13.39 -4.11 -0.73
N GLY A 15 -12.40 -3.21 -0.69
CA GLY A 15 -11.16 -3.41 0.07
C GLY A 15 -11.43 -3.52 1.58
N VAL A 16 -12.28 -2.66 2.13
CA VAL A 16 -12.68 -2.71 3.56
C VAL A 16 -13.43 -3.99 3.88
N ILE A 17 -14.45 -4.35 3.11
CA ILE A 17 -15.25 -5.57 3.33
C ILE A 17 -14.34 -6.80 3.24
N GLY A 18 -13.54 -6.91 2.18
CA GLY A 18 -12.61 -8.01 2.00
C GLY A 18 -11.61 -8.12 3.15
N SER A 19 -11.07 -6.99 3.60
CA SER A 19 -10.14 -6.94 4.74
C SER A 19 -10.78 -7.43 6.04
N ILE A 20 -12.01 -6.98 6.35
CA ILE A 20 -12.76 -7.43 7.53
C ILE A 20 -13.05 -8.94 7.47
N LEU A 21 -13.44 -9.45 6.30
CA LEU A 21 -13.68 -10.88 6.09
C LEU A 21 -12.39 -11.70 6.32
N VAL A 22 -11.23 -11.21 5.86
CA VAL A 22 -9.96 -11.89 6.13
C VAL A 22 -9.63 -11.86 7.63
N VAL A 23 -9.80 -10.72 8.32
CA VAL A 23 -9.59 -10.64 9.78
C VAL A 23 -10.46 -11.64 10.55
N SER A 24 -11.70 -11.88 10.10
CA SER A 24 -12.63 -12.79 10.79
C SER A 24 -12.24 -14.27 10.73
N LEU A 25 -11.32 -14.67 9.83
CA LEU A 25 -10.76 -16.03 9.80
C LEU A 25 -9.91 -16.36 11.05
N GLY A 26 -9.42 -15.33 11.75
CA GLY A 26 -8.92 -15.45 13.12
C GLY A 26 -7.47 -15.92 13.28
N LYS A 27 -6.82 -16.48 12.24
CA LYS A 27 -5.40 -16.90 12.33
C LYS A 27 -4.47 -15.69 12.35
N ILE A 28 -3.23 -15.90 12.83
CA ILE A 28 -2.23 -14.82 12.97
C ILE A 28 -1.95 -14.14 11.63
N HIS A 29 -1.68 -14.89 10.56
CA HIS A 29 -1.43 -14.32 9.24
C HIS A 29 -2.66 -13.65 8.64
N ASP A 30 -3.85 -14.22 8.84
CA ASP A 30 -5.11 -13.63 8.37
C ASP A 30 -5.30 -12.23 8.97
N LYS A 31 -5.07 -12.08 10.28
CA LYS A 31 -5.15 -10.78 10.95
C LYS A 31 -4.12 -9.79 10.42
N ILE A 32 -2.87 -10.20 10.25
CA ILE A 32 -1.81 -9.32 9.71
C ILE A 32 -2.20 -8.82 8.32
N TRP A 33 -2.63 -9.71 7.42
CA TRP A 33 -3.04 -9.33 6.07
C TRP A 33 -4.28 -8.47 6.07
N GLY A 34 -5.32 -8.89 6.78
CA GLY A 34 -6.58 -8.18 6.83
C GLY A 34 -6.40 -6.74 7.33
N TYR A 35 -5.64 -6.52 8.41
CA TYR A 35 -5.37 -5.15 8.88
C TYR A 35 -4.46 -4.35 7.95
N TRP A 36 -3.47 -4.98 7.31
CA TRP A 36 -2.61 -4.29 6.36
C TRP A 36 -3.38 -3.86 5.10
N PHE A 37 -4.23 -4.74 4.54
CA PHE A 37 -5.09 -4.40 3.41
C PHE A 37 -6.18 -3.39 3.78
N LEU A 38 -6.66 -3.39 5.02
CA LEU A 38 -7.56 -2.35 5.51
C LEU A 38 -6.87 -0.98 5.46
N PHE A 39 -5.62 -0.91 5.91
CA PHE A 39 -4.82 0.31 5.81
C PHE A 39 -4.55 0.70 4.36
N LEU A 40 -4.18 -0.26 3.50
CA LEU A 40 -3.98 -0.05 2.07
C LEU A 40 -5.23 0.52 1.39
N SER A 41 -6.41 0.06 1.79
CA SER A 41 -7.70 0.53 1.27
C SER A 41 -7.95 2.01 1.55
N LEU A 42 -7.35 2.60 2.61
CA LEU A 42 -7.47 4.04 2.88
C LEU A 42 -6.93 4.89 1.74
N MET A 43 -5.96 4.40 0.98
CA MET A 43 -5.51 5.10 -0.23
C MET A 43 -6.61 5.25 -1.27
N GLN A 44 -7.57 4.31 -1.36
CA GLN A 44 -8.73 4.44 -2.25
C GLN A 44 -9.66 5.58 -1.81
N MET A 45 -9.78 5.79 -0.49
CA MET A 45 -10.55 6.88 0.08
C MET A 45 -9.87 8.23 -0.16
N ILE A 46 -8.54 8.30 -0.04
CA ILE A 46 -7.77 9.49 -0.44
C ILE A 46 -8.02 9.81 -1.92
N ASP A 47 -7.95 8.80 -2.78
CA ASP A 47 -8.18 8.96 -4.21
C ASP A 47 -9.60 9.46 -4.52
N PHE A 48 -10.62 8.97 -3.80
CA PHE A 48 -11.99 9.47 -3.90
C PHE A 48 -12.07 10.98 -3.63
N PHE A 49 -11.44 11.45 -2.54
CA PHE A 49 -11.44 12.88 -2.21
C PHE A 49 -10.66 13.72 -3.22
N LEU A 50 -9.56 13.20 -3.77
CA LEU A 50 -8.82 13.87 -4.85
C LEU A 50 -9.67 13.96 -6.12
N TRP A 51 -10.37 12.89 -6.49
CA TRP A 51 -11.28 12.90 -7.65
C TRP A 51 -12.40 13.92 -7.52
N ARG A 52 -12.97 14.07 -6.32
CA ARG A 52 -14.01 15.04 -6.04
C ARG A 52 -13.50 16.49 -6.08
N ASN A 53 -12.20 16.70 -5.84
CA ASN A 53 -11.59 18.01 -5.83
C ASN A 53 -10.51 18.15 -6.92
N GLN A 54 -10.92 18.51 -8.14
CA GLN A 54 -10.03 18.69 -9.30
C GLN A 54 -9.53 20.14 -9.46
N THR A 55 -9.65 20.96 -8.42
CA THR A 55 -9.07 22.30 -8.36
C THR A 55 -7.85 22.29 -7.45
N CYS A 56 -6.79 23.01 -7.83
CA CYS A 56 -5.61 23.12 -6.98
C CYS A 56 -5.84 24.17 -5.89
N ASP A 57 -6.55 23.76 -4.84
CA ASP A 57 -6.81 24.54 -3.64
C ASP A 57 -6.12 23.91 -2.41
N ASN A 58 -6.29 24.55 -1.25
CA ASN A 58 -5.73 24.05 0.01
C ASN A 58 -6.26 22.66 0.37
N ASN A 59 -7.51 22.34 0.02
CA ASN A 59 -8.09 21.04 0.30
C ASN A 59 -7.38 19.94 -0.50
N ASN A 60 -7.23 20.11 -1.82
CA ASN A 60 -6.53 19.15 -2.66
C ASN A 60 -5.07 18.99 -2.21
N TYR A 61 -4.40 20.10 -1.87
CA TYR A 61 -3.04 20.06 -1.36
C TYR A 61 -2.91 19.24 -0.07
N ILE A 62 -3.79 19.46 0.91
CA ILE A 62 -3.81 18.68 2.16
C ILE A 62 -4.09 17.20 1.89
N ILE A 63 -5.07 16.89 1.04
CA ILE A 63 -5.40 15.51 0.67
C ILE A 63 -4.21 14.85 -0.05
N SER A 64 -3.49 15.59 -0.89
CA SER A 64 -2.28 15.09 -1.58
C SER A 64 -1.16 14.76 -0.58
N ILE A 65 -0.94 15.61 0.43
CA ILE A 65 0.00 15.31 1.53
C ILE A 65 -0.43 14.07 2.29
N LEU A 66 -1.72 13.93 2.61
CA LEU A 66 -2.21 12.71 3.25
C LEU A 66 -1.95 11.48 2.37
N GLY A 67 -2.18 11.58 1.06
CA GLY A 67 -1.83 10.52 0.11
C GLY A 67 -0.36 10.11 0.17
N ILE A 68 0.56 11.07 0.18
CA ILE A 68 2.01 10.82 0.33
C ILE A 68 2.28 10.07 1.64
N ILE A 69 1.73 10.55 2.76
CA ILE A 69 1.95 9.98 4.09
C ILE A 69 1.41 8.54 4.15
N PHE A 70 0.14 8.33 3.78
CA PHE A 70 -0.48 7.01 3.83
C PHE A 70 0.21 6.02 2.89
N ASN A 71 0.63 6.46 1.70
CA ASN A 71 1.36 5.61 0.75
C ASN A 71 2.70 5.14 1.33
N ASN A 72 3.47 6.08 1.89
CA ASN A 72 4.81 5.80 2.41
C ASN A 72 4.79 5.07 3.77
N LEU A 73 3.68 5.13 4.50
CA LEU A 73 3.50 4.39 5.77
C LEU A 73 3.18 2.91 5.59
N GLN A 74 2.79 2.44 4.40
CA GLN A 74 2.33 1.05 4.20
C GLN A 74 3.33 -0.03 4.70
N PRO A 75 4.65 0.06 4.44
CA PRO A 75 5.61 -0.94 4.94
C PRO A 75 5.85 -0.83 6.45
N ILE A 76 5.74 0.38 7.00
CA ILE A 76 5.86 0.62 8.45
C ILE A 76 4.68 -0.01 9.18
N VAL A 77 3.46 0.21 8.68
CA VAL A 77 2.25 -0.41 9.23
C VAL A 77 2.35 -1.94 9.16
N LEU A 78 2.84 -2.50 8.05
CA LEU A 78 3.09 -3.95 7.95
C LEU A 78 4.03 -4.45 9.05
N GLY A 79 5.18 -3.79 9.22
CA GLY A 79 6.15 -4.17 10.25
C GLY A 79 5.59 -4.07 11.67
N ILE A 80 4.84 -3.01 11.98
CA ILE A 80 4.17 -2.85 13.28
C ILE A 80 3.13 -3.96 13.50
N LEU A 81 2.30 -4.26 12.50
CA LEU A 81 1.30 -5.33 12.60
C LEU A 81 1.95 -6.69 12.86
N ILE A 82 3.06 -6.99 12.17
CA ILE A 82 3.84 -8.21 12.41
C ILE A 82 4.35 -8.25 13.86
N LEU A 83 4.97 -7.18 14.35
CA LEU A 83 5.50 -7.11 15.72
C LEU A 83 4.42 -7.26 16.80
N VAL A 84 3.23 -6.71 16.56
CA VAL A 84 2.13 -6.71 17.55
C VAL A 84 1.33 -8.03 17.51
N ILE A 85 1.10 -8.60 16.33
CA ILE A 85 0.18 -9.74 16.15
C ILE A 85 0.91 -11.08 16.13
N ASN A 86 2.13 -11.14 15.59
CA ASN A 86 2.89 -12.39 15.53
C ASN A 86 3.58 -12.67 16.88
N THR A 87 2.89 -13.39 17.75
CA THR A 87 3.38 -13.76 19.10
C THR A 87 4.52 -14.78 19.10
N LYS A 88 4.94 -15.29 17.94
CA LYS A 88 5.97 -16.33 17.80
C LYS A 88 7.34 -15.79 17.37
N LEU A 89 7.52 -14.47 17.32
CA LEU A 89 8.79 -13.86 16.93
C LEU A 89 9.86 -14.07 18.00
N SER A 90 11.07 -14.46 17.57
CA SER A 90 12.24 -14.48 18.42
C SER A 90 12.79 -13.05 18.65
N TYR A 91 13.65 -12.88 19.65
CA TYR A 91 14.35 -11.60 19.86
C TYR A 91 15.17 -11.17 18.64
N GLN A 92 15.78 -12.14 17.94
CA GLN A 92 16.53 -11.88 16.70
C GLN A 92 15.61 -11.39 15.57
N ASP A 93 14.41 -11.97 15.45
CA ASP A 93 13.42 -11.55 14.45
C ASP A 93 12.97 -10.10 14.69
N ILE A 94 12.67 -9.75 15.95
CA ILE A 94 12.28 -8.38 16.33
C ILE A 94 13.36 -7.38 15.94
N ASN A 95 14.62 -7.64 16.31
CA ASN A 95 15.74 -6.78 15.95
C ASN A 95 15.93 -6.67 14.43
N THR A 96 15.71 -7.77 13.70
CA THR A 96 15.81 -7.78 12.24
C THR A 96 14.71 -6.94 11.60
N ILE A 97 13.46 -7.05 12.07
CA ILE A 97 12.34 -6.22 11.62
C ILE A 97 12.64 -4.74 11.89
N LEU A 98 13.08 -4.39 13.10
CA LEU A 98 13.41 -3.01 13.46
C LEU A 98 14.55 -2.46 12.60
N CYS A 99 15.55 -3.28 12.28
CA CYS A 99 16.64 -2.90 11.37
C CYS A 99 16.13 -2.63 9.95
N ILE A 100 15.28 -3.52 9.40
CA ILE A 100 14.66 -3.33 8.08
C ILE A 100 13.84 -2.03 8.05
N LEU A 101 13.03 -1.78 9.08
CA LEU A 101 12.23 -0.55 9.19
C LEU A 101 13.10 0.69 9.35
N PHE A 102 14.20 0.61 10.09
CA PHE A 102 15.14 1.71 10.25
C PHE A 102 15.79 2.08 8.90
N VAL A 103 16.28 1.08 8.14
CA VAL A 103 16.82 1.30 6.80
C VAL A 103 15.78 1.92 5.87
N TYR A 104 14.54 1.43 5.91
CA TYR A 104 13.43 2.01 5.17
C TYR A 104 13.19 3.48 5.54
N LEU A 105 13.18 3.81 6.84
CA LEU A 105 12.99 5.16 7.36
C LEU A 105 14.08 6.13 6.89
N CYS A 106 15.35 5.69 6.86
CA CYS A 106 16.47 6.50 6.37
C CYS A 106 16.29 6.94 4.91
N VAL A 107 15.57 6.16 4.10
CA VAL A 107 15.32 6.47 2.68
C VAL A 107 14.00 7.23 2.52
N ILE A 108 12.93 6.78 3.17
CA ILE A 108 11.59 7.32 2.92
C ILE A 108 11.37 8.68 3.57
N VAL A 109 12.00 9.00 4.71
CA VAL A 109 11.80 10.28 5.41
C VAL A 109 12.35 11.45 4.57
N PRO A 110 13.61 11.43 4.08
CA PRO A 110 14.11 12.48 3.18
C PRO A 110 13.28 12.60 1.91
N TYR A 111 12.87 11.47 1.33
CA TYR A 111 12.05 11.47 0.12
C TYR A 111 10.65 12.05 0.35
N SER A 112 10.00 11.68 1.45
CA SER A 112 8.68 12.22 1.83
C SER A 112 8.75 13.71 2.09
N TRP A 113 9.81 14.18 2.74
CA TRP A 113 10.05 15.61 2.94
C TRP A 113 10.18 16.34 1.59
N GLN A 114 10.99 15.80 0.68
CA GLN A 114 11.09 16.32 -0.68
C GLN A 114 9.73 16.36 -1.38
N CYS A 115 8.93 15.30 -1.26
CA CYS A 115 7.61 15.24 -1.84
C CYS A 115 6.69 16.32 -1.24
N ILE A 116 6.64 16.48 0.07
CA ILE A 116 5.78 17.46 0.72
C ILE A 116 6.16 18.90 0.33
N VAL A 117 7.46 19.21 0.24
CA VAL A 117 7.93 20.56 -0.07
C VAL A 117 7.78 20.89 -1.56
N LYS A 118 8.07 19.94 -2.46
CA LYS A 118 8.11 20.18 -3.91
C LYS A 118 6.82 19.79 -4.63
N THR A 119 6.03 18.86 -4.10
CA THR A 119 4.82 18.37 -4.78
C THR A 119 3.66 19.31 -4.52
N GLN A 120 3.00 19.70 -5.60
CA GLN A 120 1.77 20.48 -5.55
C GLN A 120 0.54 19.55 -5.53
N CYS A 121 -0.64 20.11 -5.73
CA CYS A 121 -1.91 19.40 -5.88
C CYS A 121 -1.84 18.20 -6.84
N THR A 122 -2.67 17.20 -6.56
CA THR A 122 -2.87 16.01 -7.40
C THR A 122 -4.11 16.20 -8.24
N LEU A 123 -3.94 16.19 -9.56
CA LEU A 123 -5.02 16.41 -10.53
C LEU A 123 -5.07 15.26 -11.52
N LYS A 124 -6.16 15.17 -12.28
CA LYS A 124 -6.23 14.25 -13.43
C LYS A 124 -5.21 14.62 -14.52
N ASN A 125 -4.60 13.60 -15.12
CA ASN A 125 -3.71 13.71 -16.26
C ASN A 125 -4.48 13.62 -17.59
N HIS A 126 -3.76 13.72 -18.71
CA HIS A 126 -4.32 13.61 -20.06
C HIS A 126 -4.95 12.24 -20.37
N ASN A 127 -4.57 11.20 -19.64
CA ASN A 127 -5.10 9.84 -19.79
C ASN A 127 -6.32 9.59 -18.87
N ASN A 128 -6.89 10.63 -18.25
CA ASN A 128 -7.97 10.52 -17.25
C ASN A 128 -7.59 9.68 -16.02
N HIS A 129 -6.32 9.70 -15.62
CA HIS A 129 -5.84 9.11 -14.39
C HIS A 129 -5.38 10.16 -13.38
N MET A 130 -5.45 9.86 -12.08
CA MET A 130 -4.88 10.75 -11.06
C MET A 130 -3.35 10.80 -11.18
N ASP A 131 -2.78 11.99 -11.27
CA ASP A 131 -1.34 12.18 -11.41
C ASP A 131 -0.64 12.26 -10.05
N TRP A 132 -0.22 11.11 -9.51
CA TRP A 132 0.55 11.04 -8.26
C TRP A 132 2.01 11.42 -8.52
N LYS A 133 2.26 12.72 -8.68
CA LYS A 133 3.60 13.27 -8.97
C LYS A 133 4.67 12.86 -7.96
N TRP A 134 4.28 12.63 -6.70
CA TRP A 134 5.18 12.17 -5.65
C TRP A 134 5.78 10.78 -5.92
N ASN A 135 5.23 9.99 -6.87
CA ASN A 135 5.80 8.71 -7.28
C ASN A 135 6.99 8.87 -8.23
N PHE A 136 7.22 10.06 -8.81
CA PHE A 136 8.23 10.28 -9.85
C PHE A 136 9.20 11.41 -9.52
N MET A 137 9.45 11.65 -8.23
CA MET A 137 10.41 12.64 -7.76
C MET A 137 11.86 12.14 -7.94
N GLU A 138 12.85 13.00 -7.67
CA GLU A 138 14.25 12.59 -7.73
C GLU A 138 14.49 11.36 -6.84
N TYR A 139 15.26 10.40 -7.35
CA TYR A 139 15.55 9.12 -6.68
C TYR A 139 14.37 8.16 -6.52
N TRP A 140 13.24 8.39 -7.19
CA TRP A 140 12.06 7.51 -7.09
C TRP A 140 12.36 6.03 -7.32
N ILE A 141 13.26 5.69 -8.25
CA ILE A 141 13.65 4.29 -8.54
C ILE A 141 14.21 3.60 -7.29
N ILE A 142 15.12 4.28 -6.57
CA ILE A 142 15.74 3.75 -5.35
C ILE A 142 14.68 3.59 -4.27
N VAL A 143 13.80 4.58 -4.13
CA VAL A 143 12.71 4.57 -3.13
C VAL A 143 11.74 3.43 -3.39
N TYR A 144 11.32 3.21 -4.64
CA TYR A 144 10.47 2.09 -5.03
C TYR A 144 11.15 0.75 -4.80
N PHE A 145 12.44 0.63 -5.14
CA PHE A 145 13.19 -0.59 -4.87
C PHE A 145 13.24 -0.90 -3.37
N VAL A 146 13.59 0.09 -2.54
CA VAL A 146 13.64 -0.06 -1.08
C VAL A 146 12.25 -0.37 -0.51
N TYR A 147 11.21 0.31 -0.99
CA TYR A 147 9.82 0.07 -0.63
C TYR A 147 9.41 -1.39 -0.90
N LEU A 148 9.62 -1.87 -2.13
CA LEU A 148 9.24 -3.23 -2.53
C LEU A 148 10.08 -4.27 -1.80
N MET A 149 11.38 -4.02 -1.61
CA MET A 149 12.27 -4.91 -0.87
C MET A 149 11.85 -5.00 0.60
N THR A 150 11.51 -3.88 1.25
CA THR A 150 11.01 -3.87 2.63
C THR A 150 9.73 -4.68 2.74
N CYS A 151 8.73 -4.44 1.89
CA CYS A 151 7.50 -5.23 1.87
C CYS A 151 7.78 -6.72 1.64
N PHE A 152 8.64 -7.05 0.66
CA PHE A 152 9.00 -8.43 0.33
C PHE A 152 9.65 -9.14 1.52
N LEU A 153 10.66 -8.54 2.13
CA LEU A 153 11.36 -9.12 3.29
C LEU A 153 10.41 -9.32 4.47
N LEU A 154 9.58 -8.31 4.78
CA LEU A 154 8.61 -8.39 5.86
C LEU A 154 7.60 -9.52 5.65
N PHE A 155 7.02 -9.61 4.45
CA PHE A 155 6.07 -10.68 4.12
C PHE A 155 6.73 -12.06 4.10
N TYR A 156 7.87 -12.19 3.42
CA TYR A 156 8.48 -13.49 3.18
C TYR A 156 8.99 -14.15 4.46
N TRP A 157 9.63 -13.38 5.35
CA TRP A 157 10.32 -13.92 6.50
C TRP A 157 9.47 -13.92 7.79
N PHE A 158 8.61 -12.91 7.98
CA PHE A 158 8.00 -12.68 9.30
C PHE A 158 6.49 -12.87 9.34
N VAL A 159 5.82 -13.09 8.20
CA VAL A 159 4.41 -13.50 8.20
C VAL A 159 4.29 -15.02 8.17
N PRO A 160 3.68 -15.64 9.19
CA PRO A 160 3.69 -17.09 9.35
C PRO A 160 2.68 -17.75 8.40
N VAL A 161 3.13 -18.70 7.59
CA VAL A 161 2.30 -19.42 6.59
C VAL A 161 1.84 -18.50 5.46
N TYR A 162 2.09 -18.91 4.22
CA TYR A 162 1.82 -18.16 2.98
C TYR A 162 2.44 -16.74 2.86
N GLY A 163 3.31 -16.30 3.76
CA GLY A 163 4.02 -15.02 3.64
C GLY A 163 4.70 -14.84 2.27
N TYR A 164 5.31 -15.92 1.75
CA TYR A 164 5.89 -15.95 0.41
C TYR A 164 4.88 -15.62 -0.70
N LEU A 165 3.63 -16.07 -0.61
CA LEU A 165 2.60 -15.83 -1.62
C LEU A 165 2.30 -14.33 -1.74
N PHE A 166 2.25 -13.62 -0.61
CA PHE A 166 2.03 -12.18 -0.59
C PHE A 166 3.26 -11.39 -0.99
N ALA A 167 4.46 -11.85 -0.62
CA ALA A 167 5.72 -11.27 -1.08
C ALA A 167 5.81 -11.30 -2.61
N TYR A 168 5.60 -12.48 -3.22
CA TYR A 168 5.59 -12.62 -4.68
C TYR A 168 4.37 -11.95 -5.32
N GLY A 169 3.20 -11.99 -4.69
CA GLY A 169 1.99 -11.31 -5.18
C GLY A 169 2.18 -9.79 -5.26
N THR A 170 2.88 -9.20 -4.29
CA THR A 170 3.25 -7.77 -4.28
C THR A 170 4.16 -7.43 -5.46
N LEU A 171 5.22 -8.21 -5.67
CA LEU A 171 6.12 -8.01 -6.82
C LEU A 171 5.41 -8.23 -8.16
N PHE A 172 4.61 -9.28 -8.27
CA PHE A 172 3.90 -9.63 -9.49
C PHE A 172 2.89 -8.54 -9.89
N THR A 173 2.07 -8.09 -8.94
CA THR A 173 1.13 -7.00 -9.18
C THR A 173 1.84 -5.69 -9.53
N PHE A 174 2.99 -5.41 -8.91
CA PHE A 174 3.80 -4.24 -9.27
C PHE A 174 4.35 -4.33 -10.69
N ILE A 175 4.88 -5.49 -11.09
CA ILE A 175 5.40 -5.73 -12.45
C ILE A 175 4.28 -5.56 -13.48
N ILE A 176 3.09 -6.10 -13.23
CA ILE A 176 1.92 -5.87 -14.09
C ILE A 176 1.62 -4.38 -14.21
N SER A 177 1.54 -3.66 -13.09
CA SER A 177 1.31 -2.21 -13.10
C SER A 177 2.40 -1.46 -13.86
N TYR A 178 3.67 -1.87 -13.75
CA TYR A 178 4.79 -1.26 -14.46
C TYR A 178 4.71 -1.47 -15.97
N ILE A 179 4.42 -2.71 -16.41
CA ILE A 179 4.34 -3.07 -17.83
C ILE A 179 3.18 -2.35 -18.53
N PHE A 180 2.01 -2.33 -17.91
CA PHE A 180 0.79 -1.82 -18.55
C PHE A 180 0.50 -0.35 -18.25
N TYR A 181 1.03 0.20 -17.16
CA TYR A 181 0.68 1.53 -16.65
C TYR A 181 1.92 2.27 -16.12
N SER A 182 2.96 2.37 -16.94
CA SER A 182 4.28 2.88 -16.53
C SER A 182 4.28 4.29 -15.90
N LYS A 183 3.27 5.13 -16.19
CA LYS A 183 3.12 6.48 -15.61
C LYS A 183 2.19 6.52 -14.40
N GLU A 184 1.46 5.45 -14.13
CA GLU A 184 0.43 5.36 -13.08
C GLU A 184 0.65 4.12 -12.19
N VAL A 185 1.90 3.63 -12.13
CA VAL A 185 2.27 2.33 -11.53
C VAL A 185 1.78 2.21 -10.09
N GLY A 186 2.04 3.24 -9.26
CA GLY A 186 1.63 3.24 -7.86
C GLY A 186 0.12 3.12 -7.69
N ASN A 187 -0.64 3.92 -8.45
CA ASN A 187 -2.10 3.96 -8.37
C ASN A 187 -2.69 2.62 -8.84
N MET A 188 -2.19 2.09 -9.95
CA MET A 188 -2.68 0.83 -10.50
C MET A 188 -2.30 -0.37 -9.64
N TRP A 189 -1.12 -0.35 -9.01
CA TRP A 189 -0.73 -1.37 -8.04
C TRP A 189 -1.67 -1.37 -6.82
N CYS A 190 -1.92 -0.19 -6.25
CA CYS A 190 -2.90 -0.04 -5.17
C CYS A 190 -4.32 -0.46 -5.62
N PHE A 191 -4.71 -0.24 -6.88
CA PHE A 191 -6.00 -0.69 -7.39
C PHE A 191 -6.10 -2.22 -7.53
N PHE A 192 -5.07 -2.90 -8.04
CA PHE A 192 -5.14 -4.37 -8.18
C PHE A 192 -5.09 -5.08 -6.83
N THR A 193 -4.35 -4.53 -5.87
CA THR A 193 -4.13 -5.14 -4.55
C THR A 193 -5.39 -5.18 -3.68
N ILE A 194 -6.35 -4.26 -3.85
CA ILE A 194 -7.59 -4.23 -3.04
C ILE A 194 -8.52 -5.44 -3.26
N PHE A 195 -8.36 -6.17 -4.37
CA PHE A 195 -9.17 -7.37 -4.65
C PHE A 195 -8.58 -8.65 -4.01
N LEU A 196 -7.30 -8.61 -3.63
CA LEU A 196 -6.60 -9.76 -3.06
C LEU A 196 -7.22 -10.31 -1.78
N PRO A 197 -7.71 -9.49 -0.81
CA PRO A 197 -8.36 -10.00 0.39
C PRO A 197 -9.58 -10.88 0.11
N ILE A 198 -10.44 -10.47 -0.84
CA ILE A 198 -11.64 -11.24 -1.19
C ILE A 198 -11.26 -12.57 -1.85
N ILE A 199 -10.33 -12.53 -2.80
CA ILE A 199 -9.83 -13.73 -3.47
C ILE A 199 -9.23 -14.70 -2.44
N TYR A 200 -8.45 -14.17 -1.50
CA TYR A 200 -7.86 -14.94 -0.42
C TYR A 200 -8.93 -15.57 0.49
N TYR A 201 -9.91 -14.78 0.94
CA TYR A 201 -11.00 -15.26 1.78
C TYR A 201 -11.77 -16.41 1.12
N ILE A 202 -12.19 -16.25 -0.14
CA ILE A 202 -12.91 -17.28 -0.90
C ILE A 202 -12.07 -18.56 -1.00
N LYS A 203 -10.78 -18.45 -1.36
CA LYS A 203 -9.89 -19.60 -1.44
C LYS A 203 -9.77 -20.33 -0.10
N THR A 204 -9.68 -19.60 1.01
CA THR A 204 -9.56 -20.20 2.34
C THR A 204 -10.83 -20.93 2.76
N GLN A 205 -12.02 -20.44 2.39
CA GLN A 205 -13.29 -21.12 2.66
C GLN A 205 -13.47 -22.41 1.85
N VAL A 206 -12.99 -22.45 0.60
CA VAL A 206 -13.11 -23.64 -0.27
C VAL A 206 -12.20 -24.81 0.17
N ASN A 207 -11.15 -24.53 0.93
CA ASN A 207 -10.19 -25.54 1.42
C ASN A 207 -10.48 -26.01 2.86
N LEU A 208 -11.59 -25.57 3.46
CA LEU A 208 -12.12 -26.07 4.74
C LEU A 208 -13.18 -27.14 4.48
#